data_AF-A0A916C4C0-F1
#
_entry.id   AF-A0A916C4C0-F1
#
_cell.length_a   1.000
_cell.length_b   1.000
_cell.length_c   1.000
_cell.angle_alpha   90.00
_cell.angle_beta   90.00
_cell.angle_gamma   90.00
#
_symmetry.space_group_name_H-M   'P 1'
#
loop_
_entity.id
_entity.type
_entity.pdbx_description
1 polymer ?
#
loop_
_entity_poly.entity_id
_entity_poly.type
_entity_poly.pdbx_seq_one_letter_code
_entity_poly.pdbx_strand_id
1 'polypeptide(L)'
;MREEDLSAPIDLTTPHVCEGGNLDCGSGLLLLIRQAMDAVPVGEVLEIRSTEISVREDLPAWCRLTQNPYLGWRTGVDSNQYFVRRGSGRQKSDPAYEQARHYRWQTRTRWQGGNQTTVFCRNHAWTVGQPASFDLKDEAPSAVEYVLGALGACLAQGFRIRASQRSITIDEMEISLNGQIDNIFVFLGTEQTGHSGFKTISGTLYVQADADEEVLQEMWQAALAASPVTNTLTHPVDMNVTLKLI
;
A
#
# COMPACT_ATOMS: atom_id res chain seq x y z
N MET A 1 7.24 26.56 24.57
CA MET A 1 5.84 26.07 24.47
C MET A 1 5.83 25.23 23.20
N ARG A 2 5.72 23.90 23.31
CA ARG A 2 5.80 23.04 22.11
C ARG A 2 4.56 23.33 21.24
N GLU A 3 4.75 23.61 19.95
CA GLU A 3 3.67 23.81 18.95
C GLU A 3 2.80 22.54 18.72
N GLU A 4 3.04 21.47 19.49
CA GLU A 4 2.55 20.11 19.29
C GLU A 4 1.23 19.80 20.03
N ASP A 5 0.70 20.75 20.81
CA ASP A 5 -0.54 20.60 21.59
C ASP A 5 -1.61 21.68 21.26
N LEU A 6 -1.71 22.08 19.99
CA LEU A 6 -2.83 22.94 19.57
C LEU A 6 -4.11 22.10 19.45
N SER A 7 -5.02 22.27 20.42
CA SER A 7 -6.42 21.90 20.25
C SER A 7 -7.05 22.83 19.23
N ALA A 8 -7.65 22.29 18.16
CA ALA A 8 -8.32 23.14 17.18
C ALA A 8 -9.55 23.83 17.82
N PRO A 9 -9.89 25.08 17.43
CA PRO A 9 -11.04 25.81 17.98
C PRO A 9 -12.35 25.03 17.81
N ILE A 10 -13.16 24.81 18.84
CA ILE A 10 -14.32 23.89 18.81
C ILE A 10 -15.34 24.20 17.69
N ASP A 11 -15.47 25.47 17.32
CA ASP A 11 -16.39 26.00 16.33
C ASP A 11 -15.89 25.90 14.88
N LEU A 12 -14.62 25.54 14.67
CA LEU A 12 -14.06 25.41 13.32
C LEU A 12 -14.65 24.18 12.64
N THR A 13 -15.33 24.44 11.52
CA THR A 13 -15.94 23.48 10.59
C THR A 13 -15.51 23.80 9.16
N THR A 14 -15.50 22.80 8.29
CA THR A 14 -15.15 22.98 6.88
C THR A 14 -15.89 21.98 5.99
N PRO A 15 -16.25 22.35 4.74
CA PRO A 15 -16.76 21.39 3.76
C PRO A 15 -15.68 20.50 3.14
N HIS A 16 -14.39 20.82 3.33
CA HIS A 16 -13.29 20.08 2.70
C HIS A 16 -12.77 19.00 3.63
N VAL A 17 -12.95 17.74 3.23
CA VAL A 17 -12.54 16.58 4.03
C VAL A 17 -11.60 15.68 3.23
N CYS A 18 -10.51 15.25 3.87
CA CYS A 18 -9.62 14.21 3.40
C CYS A 18 -9.74 13.01 4.32
N GLU A 19 -10.35 11.94 3.81
CA GLU A 19 -10.47 10.66 4.52
C GLU A 19 -9.15 9.88 4.39
N GLY A 20 -8.32 9.99 5.43
CA GLY A 20 -7.02 9.33 5.51
C GLY A 20 -7.08 7.89 6.00
N GLY A 21 -8.12 7.54 6.76
CA GLY A 21 -8.26 6.22 7.36
C GLY A 21 -7.05 5.85 8.22
N ASN A 22 -6.52 4.65 8.00
CA ASN A 22 -5.40 4.06 8.73
C ASN A 22 -4.02 4.25 8.05
N LEU A 23 -3.92 5.15 7.07
CA LEU A 23 -2.65 5.44 6.40
C LEU A 23 -1.80 6.38 7.26
N ASP A 24 -0.53 6.05 7.41
CA ASP A 24 0.46 6.96 7.98
C ASP A 24 1.00 7.95 6.93
N CYS A 25 1.69 9.00 7.40
CA CYS A 25 2.26 10.05 6.54
C CYS A 25 3.30 9.53 5.53
N GLY A 26 4.06 8.48 5.86
CA GLY A 26 5.07 7.86 5.00
C GLY A 26 4.52 6.82 4.01
N SER A 27 3.34 6.25 4.30
CA SER A 27 2.70 5.16 3.56
C SER A 27 1.58 5.63 2.63
N GLY A 28 1.44 6.94 2.44
CA GLY A 28 0.60 7.52 1.38
C GLY A 28 -0.39 8.58 1.84
N LEU A 29 -0.60 8.80 3.15
CA LEU A 29 -1.53 9.82 3.63
C LEU A 29 -1.17 11.22 3.12
N LEU A 30 0.12 11.58 3.08
CA LEU A 30 0.55 12.89 2.56
C LEU A 30 0.21 13.07 1.07
N LEU A 31 0.14 11.97 0.30
CA LEU A 31 -0.27 12.03 -1.11
C LEU A 31 -1.75 12.38 -1.21
N LEU A 32 -2.60 11.78 -0.35
CA LEU A 32 -4.03 12.06 -0.27
C LEU A 32 -4.31 13.48 0.21
N ILE A 33 -3.63 13.91 1.28
CA ILE A 33 -3.73 15.27 1.82
C ILE A 33 -3.37 16.29 0.76
N ARG A 34 -2.28 16.06 0.01
CA ARG A 34 -1.86 16.95 -1.06
C ARG A 34 -2.92 17.06 -2.16
N GLN A 35 -3.41 15.92 -2.64
CA GLN A 35 -4.46 15.88 -3.66
C GLN A 35 -5.72 16.63 -3.20
N ALA A 36 -6.14 16.42 -1.95
CA ALA A 36 -7.29 17.12 -1.37
C ALA A 36 -7.01 18.63 -1.25
N MET A 37 -5.83 19.02 -0.75
CA MET A 37 -5.42 20.41 -0.57
C MET A 37 -5.38 21.21 -1.88
N ASP A 38 -5.07 20.56 -3.00
CA ASP A 38 -5.09 21.21 -4.32
C ASP A 38 -6.49 21.73 -4.70
N ALA A 39 -7.55 21.05 -4.23
CA ALA A 39 -8.95 21.40 -4.47
C ALA A 39 -9.53 22.45 -3.49
N VAL A 40 -8.92 22.64 -2.32
CA VAL A 40 -9.41 23.59 -1.27
C VAL A 40 -9.07 25.02 -1.66
N PRO A 41 -9.93 26.05 -1.65
CA PRO A 41 -9.50 27.42 -1.96
C PRO A 41 -8.42 27.99 -1.01
N VAL A 42 -7.55 28.89 -1.48
CA VAL A 42 -6.51 29.51 -0.64
C VAL A 42 -7.16 30.24 0.53
N GLY A 43 -6.67 29.99 1.74
CA GLY A 43 -7.21 30.55 2.99
C GLY A 43 -8.32 29.71 3.63
N GLU A 44 -8.93 28.77 2.88
CA GLU A 44 -9.89 27.80 3.45
C GLU A 44 -9.17 26.65 4.16
N VAL A 45 -9.94 25.84 4.88
CA VAL A 45 -9.41 24.80 5.78
C VAL A 45 -9.74 23.43 5.24
N LEU A 46 -8.77 22.51 5.28
CA LEU A 46 -8.96 21.09 5.07
C LEU A 46 -9.06 20.39 6.43
N GLU A 47 -10.08 19.57 6.61
CA GLU A 47 -10.17 18.58 7.68
C GLU A 47 -9.57 17.27 7.19
N ILE A 48 -8.66 16.70 7.95
CA ILE A 48 -8.04 15.41 7.67
C ILE A 48 -8.48 14.46 8.78
N ARG A 49 -9.10 13.35 8.41
CA ARG A 49 -9.58 12.32 9.34
C ARG A 49 -8.67 11.11 9.26
N SER A 50 -8.10 10.72 10.40
CA SER A 50 -7.24 9.55 10.45
C SER A 50 -7.32 8.83 11.79
N THR A 51 -7.32 7.51 11.72
CA THR A 51 -7.20 6.62 12.88
C THR A 51 -5.74 6.36 13.23
N GLU A 52 -4.81 6.72 12.35
CA GLU A 52 -3.38 6.55 12.57
C GLU A 52 -2.86 7.59 13.55
N ILE A 53 -2.17 7.11 14.59
CA ILE A 53 -1.74 7.92 15.72
C ILE A 53 -0.49 8.74 15.38
N SER A 54 0.38 8.23 14.49
CA SER A 54 1.62 8.92 14.12
C SER A 54 1.38 10.25 13.40
N VAL A 55 0.20 10.41 12.79
CA VAL A 55 -0.20 11.63 12.06
C VAL A 55 -0.11 12.86 12.95
N ARG A 56 -0.38 12.73 14.25
CA ARG A 56 -0.28 13.84 15.20
C ARG A 56 1.15 14.39 15.30
N GLU A 57 2.16 13.55 15.16
CA GLU A 57 3.57 13.92 15.25
C GLU A 57 4.10 14.42 13.90
N ASP A 58 3.72 13.75 12.81
CA ASP A 58 4.28 13.98 11.49
C ASP A 58 3.63 15.16 10.74
N LEU A 59 2.31 15.34 10.87
CA LEU A 59 1.55 16.31 10.08
C LEU A 59 1.96 17.77 10.34
N PRO A 60 2.21 18.23 11.59
CA PRO A 60 2.64 19.60 11.85
C PRO A 60 3.96 19.94 11.15
N ALA A 61 4.90 18.98 11.07
CA ALA A 61 6.17 19.18 10.37
C ALA A 61 5.95 19.36 8.86
N TRP A 62 5.09 18.54 8.25
CA TRP A 62 4.72 18.68 6.84
C TRP A 62 4.03 20.03 6.54
N CYS A 63 3.10 20.46 7.41
CA CYS A 63 2.43 21.76 7.32
C CYS A 63 3.42 22.93 7.27
N ARG A 64 4.44 22.93 8.13
CA ARG A 64 5.52 23.94 8.13
C ARG A 64 6.31 23.93 6.82
N LEU A 65 6.71 22.75 6.34
CA LEU A 65 7.48 22.61 5.10
C LEU A 65 6.71 23.10 3.87
N THR A 66 5.41 22.83 3.83
CA THR A 66 4.53 23.18 2.71
C THR A 66 3.89 24.56 2.82
N GLN A 67 4.14 25.29 3.91
CA GLN A 67 3.56 26.61 4.19
C GLN A 67 2.02 26.59 4.27
N ASN A 68 1.47 25.48 4.77
CA ASN A 68 0.04 25.34 5.08
C ASN A 68 -0.15 25.43 6.60
N PRO A 69 -0.72 26.53 7.15
CA PRO A 69 -0.84 26.70 8.59
C PRO A 69 -1.63 25.56 9.26
N TYR A 70 -1.00 24.88 10.21
CA TYR A 70 -1.65 23.89 11.05
C TYR A 70 -2.50 24.58 12.13
N LEU A 71 -3.79 24.27 12.20
CA LEU A 71 -4.76 24.90 13.10
C LEU A 71 -5.03 24.08 14.37
N GLY A 72 -4.41 22.90 14.47
CA GLY A 72 -4.60 21.97 15.58
C GLY A 72 -5.37 20.71 15.19
N TRP A 73 -5.71 19.91 16.20
CA TRP A 73 -6.48 18.69 16.04
C TRP A 73 -7.53 18.53 17.14
N ARG A 74 -8.43 17.57 16.96
CA ARG A 74 -9.43 17.14 17.93
C ARG A 74 -9.63 15.62 17.85
N THR A 75 -10.09 15.04 18.95
CA THR A 75 -10.60 13.68 18.96
C THR A 75 -12.05 13.69 18.45
N GLY A 76 -12.30 13.01 17.33
CA GLY A 76 -13.64 12.71 16.85
C GLY A 76 -14.16 11.41 17.47
N VAL A 77 -15.38 11.02 17.08
CA VAL A 77 -16.00 9.77 17.56
C VAL A 77 -15.24 8.54 17.06
N ASP A 78 -14.91 8.52 15.76
CA ASP A 78 -14.31 7.35 15.11
C ASP A 78 -12.84 7.56 14.68
N SER A 79 -12.39 8.82 14.59
CA SER A 79 -11.04 9.16 14.15
C SER A 79 -10.56 10.49 14.72
N ASN A 80 -9.25 10.72 14.70
CA ASN A 80 -8.69 12.03 15.00
C ASN A 80 -8.89 12.96 13.80
N GLN A 81 -9.27 14.20 14.08
CA GLN A 81 -9.54 15.24 13.11
C GLN A 81 -8.45 16.31 13.19
N TYR A 82 -7.74 16.52 12.08
CA TYR A 82 -6.66 17.50 11.97
C TYR A 82 -7.07 18.62 11.02
N PHE A 83 -6.78 19.86 11.38
CA PHE A 83 -7.22 21.02 10.61
C PHE A 83 -6.02 21.78 10.04
N VAL A 84 -6.01 21.96 8.72
CA VAL A 84 -4.92 22.62 8.01
C VAL A 84 -5.49 23.70 7.10
N ARG A 85 -5.02 24.94 7.22
CA ARG A 85 -5.40 26.02 6.32
C ARG A 85 -4.56 25.96 5.05
N ARG A 86 -5.18 26.12 3.87
CA ARG A 86 -4.45 26.25 2.62
C ARG A 86 -3.69 27.57 2.60
N GLY A 87 -2.37 27.48 2.49
CA GLY A 87 -1.50 28.64 2.29
C GLY A 87 -1.61 29.25 0.89
N SER A 88 -1.15 30.49 0.73
CA SER A 88 -1.09 31.19 -0.56
C SER A 88 0.15 30.84 -1.40
N GLY A 89 1.10 30.10 -0.82
CA GLY A 89 2.26 29.61 -1.55
C GLY A 89 1.84 28.60 -2.61
N ARG A 90 2.28 28.79 -3.86
CA ARG A 90 2.25 27.71 -4.86
C ARG A 90 2.99 26.54 -4.23
N GLN A 91 2.32 25.40 -4.01
CA GLN A 91 2.96 24.20 -3.51
C GLN A 91 4.17 23.93 -4.42
N LYS A 92 5.38 24.23 -3.95
CA LYS A 92 6.60 23.72 -4.58
C LYS A 92 6.44 22.20 -4.62
N SER A 93 6.91 21.55 -5.67
CA SER A 93 6.87 20.08 -5.72
C SER A 93 7.52 19.57 -4.45
N ASP A 94 6.70 19.00 -3.56
CA ASP A 94 7.17 18.42 -2.30
C ASP A 94 8.23 17.37 -2.66
N PRO A 95 9.50 17.52 -2.22
CA PRO A 95 10.54 16.55 -2.53
C PRO A 95 10.13 15.11 -2.17
N ALA A 96 9.31 14.92 -1.12
CA ALA A 96 8.79 13.62 -0.74
C ALA A 96 7.81 13.06 -1.80
N TYR A 97 7.01 13.92 -2.41
CA TYR A 97 6.08 13.53 -3.49
C TYR A 97 6.82 13.17 -4.78
N GLU A 98 7.82 13.96 -5.17
CA GLU A 98 8.68 13.65 -6.32
C GLU A 98 9.47 12.35 -6.06
N GLN A 99 9.96 12.17 -4.83
CA GLN A 99 10.61 10.94 -4.42
C GLN A 99 9.66 9.74 -4.48
N ALA A 100 8.40 9.89 -4.05
CA ALA A 100 7.39 8.83 -4.15
C ALA A 100 7.06 8.48 -5.61
N ARG A 101 6.91 9.49 -6.48
CA ARG A 101 6.67 9.29 -7.93
C ARG A 101 7.76 8.52 -8.64
N HIS A 102 9.00 8.70 -8.18
CA HIS A 102 10.17 8.06 -8.76
C HIS A 102 10.75 6.98 -7.85
N TYR A 103 9.99 6.51 -6.85
CA TYR A 103 10.45 5.51 -5.92
C TYR A 103 10.75 4.21 -6.67
N ARG A 104 11.92 3.63 -6.38
CA ARG A 104 12.33 2.35 -6.95
C ARG A 104 12.43 1.33 -5.84
N TRP A 105 11.53 0.35 -5.88
CA TRP A 105 11.66 -0.84 -5.06
C TRP A 105 12.86 -1.66 -5.54
N GLN A 106 13.66 -2.11 -4.58
CA GLN A 106 14.90 -2.83 -4.85
C GLN A 106 15.06 -3.97 -3.86
N THR A 107 15.48 -5.11 -4.38
CA THR A 107 15.89 -6.27 -3.58
C THR A 107 17.26 -6.73 -4.06
N ARG A 108 17.98 -7.42 -3.19
CA ARG A 108 19.20 -8.14 -3.55
C ARG A 108 19.03 -9.59 -3.14
N THR A 109 19.24 -10.50 -4.07
CA THR A 109 19.17 -11.94 -3.80
C THR A 109 20.57 -12.52 -3.82
N ARG A 110 20.90 -13.33 -2.80
CA ARG A 110 22.18 -14.03 -2.72
C ARG A 110 21.93 -15.53 -2.62
N TRP A 111 22.55 -16.27 -3.52
CA TRP A 111 22.69 -17.71 -3.39
C TRP A 111 23.84 -18.03 -2.43
N GLN A 112 23.61 -18.95 -1.50
CA GLN A 112 24.58 -19.35 -0.48
C GLN A 112 24.90 -20.86 -0.53
N GLY A 113 24.45 -21.56 -1.57
CA GLY A 113 24.53 -23.02 -1.69
C GLY A 113 23.14 -23.68 -1.67
N GLY A 114 23.08 -24.92 -2.16
CA GLY A 114 21.83 -25.70 -2.20
C GLY A 114 20.73 -25.11 -3.09
N ASN A 115 19.49 -25.48 -2.79
CA ASN A 115 18.29 -25.15 -3.58
C ASN A 115 17.52 -23.93 -3.01
N GLN A 116 18.22 -23.03 -2.31
CA GLN A 116 17.62 -21.89 -1.64
C GLN A 116 18.44 -20.62 -1.86
N THR A 117 17.78 -19.47 -1.75
CA THR A 117 18.42 -18.16 -1.80
C THR A 117 17.92 -17.27 -0.67
N THR A 118 18.75 -16.31 -0.25
CA THR A 118 18.32 -15.28 0.70
C THR A 118 18.04 -13.99 -0.05
N VAL A 119 16.83 -13.46 0.13
CA VAL A 119 16.42 -12.15 -0.39
C VAL A 119 16.62 -11.11 0.71
N PHE A 120 17.22 -9.98 0.35
CA PHE A 120 17.39 -8.80 1.20
C PHE A 120 16.61 -7.63 0.63
N CYS A 121 15.78 -6.99 1.45
CA CYS A 121 15.02 -5.79 1.08
C CYS A 121 14.93 -4.87 2.29
N ARG A 122 15.41 -3.62 2.15
CA ARG A 122 15.51 -2.66 3.28
C ARG A 122 16.21 -3.32 4.48
N ASN A 123 15.56 -3.36 5.64
CA ASN A 123 16.03 -3.98 6.88
C ASN A 123 15.51 -5.41 7.09
N HIS A 124 14.98 -6.06 6.05
CA HIS A 124 14.41 -7.41 6.10
C HIS A 124 15.24 -8.40 5.27
N ALA A 125 15.24 -9.65 5.72
CA ALA A 125 15.79 -10.78 5.00
C ALA A 125 14.91 -12.02 5.18
N TRP A 126 14.74 -12.80 4.12
CA TRP A 126 14.03 -14.08 4.16
C TRP A 126 14.61 -15.07 3.16
N THR A 127 14.31 -16.35 3.38
CA THR A 127 14.73 -17.45 2.51
C THR A 127 13.67 -17.73 1.47
N VAL A 128 14.09 -17.99 0.23
CA VAL A 128 13.22 -18.41 -0.88
C VAL A 128 13.75 -19.73 -1.41
N GLY A 129 12.86 -20.74 -1.46
CA GLY A 129 13.13 -22.06 -1.99
C GLY A 129 13.16 -22.11 -3.51
N GLN A 130 13.37 -23.31 -4.04
CA GLN A 130 13.43 -23.54 -5.48
C GLN A 130 12.09 -23.21 -6.16
N PRO A 131 12.09 -22.68 -7.40
CA PRO A 131 10.85 -22.30 -8.10
C PRO A 131 9.91 -23.47 -8.42
N ALA A 132 10.44 -24.68 -8.56
CA ALA A 132 9.69 -25.89 -8.90
C ALA A 132 9.87 -26.93 -7.78
N SER A 133 9.19 -26.71 -6.66
CA SER A 133 9.07 -27.73 -5.62
C SER A 133 7.60 -28.09 -5.41
N PHE A 134 7.38 -29.37 -5.13
CA PHE A 134 6.06 -29.94 -4.88
C PHE A 134 6.00 -30.63 -3.51
N ASP A 135 7.06 -30.51 -2.71
CA ASP A 135 7.13 -31.12 -1.38
C ASP A 135 6.65 -30.12 -0.32
N LEU A 136 5.64 -30.52 0.44
CA LEU A 136 5.10 -29.74 1.56
C LEU A 136 6.11 -29.58 2.71
N LYS A 137 7.21 -30.34 2.72
CA LYS A 137 8.26 -30.32 3.75
C LYS A 137 9.44 -29.39 3.42
N ASP A 138 9.36 -28.64 2.32
CA ASP A 138 10.39 -27.67 1.99
C ASP A 138 10.61 -26.67 3.14
N GLU A 139 11.88 -26.38 3.43
CA GLU A 139 12.25 -25.50 4.54
C GLU A 139 11.92 -24.02 4.27
N ALA A 140 11.64 -23.66 3.02
CA ALA A 140 11.27 -22.31 2.62
C ALA A 140 10.27 -22.35 1.45
N PRO A 141 9.27 -21.44 1.41
CA PRO A 141 8.35 -21.34 0.29
C PRO A 141 9.07 -21.09 -1.03
N SER A 142 8.53 -21.64 -2.11
CA SER A 142 9.02 -21.40 -3.46
C SER A 142 8.83 -19.95 -3.89
N ALA A 143 9.61 -19.52 -4.88
CA ALA A 143 9.50 -18.17 -5.44
C ALA A 143 8.09 -17.86 -5.99
N VAL A 144 7.38 -18.86 -6.52
CA VAL A 144 6.02 -18.69 -7.07
C VAL A 144 4.96 -18.54 -5.97
N GLU A 145 5.13 -19.20 -4.83
CA GLU A 145 4.27 -19.02 -3.66
C GLU A 145 4.45 -17.63 -3.05
N TYR A 146 5.68 -17.10 -3.02
CA TYR A 146 5.92 -15.72 -2.61
C TYR A 146 5.20 -14.70 -3.51
N VAL A 147 5.04 -14.97 -4.80
CA VAL A 147 4.23 -14.12 -5.71
C VAL A 147 2.76 -14.16 -5.31
N LEU A 148 2.20 -15.34 -5.02
CA LEU A 148 0.81 -15.45 -4.54
C LEU A 148 0.62 -14.77 -3.19
N GLY A 149 1.55 -14.96 -2.25
CA GLY A 149 1.54 -14.28 -0.96
C GLY A 149 1.60 -12.76 -1.09
N ALA A 150 2.44 -12.25 -2.00
CA ALA A 150 2.52 -10.82 -2.29
C ALA A 150 1.22 -10.27 -2.89
N LEU A 151 0.58 -11.01 -3.81
CA LEU A 151 -0.73 -10.66 -4.36
C LEU A 151 -1.80 -10.61 -3.27
N GLY A 152 -1.88 -11.65 -2.44
CA GLY A 152 -2.84 -11.74 -1.35
C GLY A 152 -2.69 -10.60 -0.34
N ALA A 153 -1.45 -10.34 0.09
CA ALA A 153 -1.15 -9.24 1.01
C ALA A 153 -1.53 -7.87 0.40
N CYS A 154 -1.22 -7.65 -0.88
CA CYS A 154 -1.54 -6.40 -1.57
C CYS A 154 -3.06 -6.17 -1.67
N LEU A 155 -3.82 -7.23 -1.98
CA LEU A 155 -5.28 -7.17 -2.09
C LEU A 155 -5.94 -6.95 -0.73
N ALA A 156 -5.53 -7.70 0.30
CA ALA A 156 -6.05 -7.56 1.66
C ALA A 156 -5.79 -6.15 2.22
N GLN A 157 -4.58 -5.60 2.04
CA GLN A 157 -4.29 -4.23 2.48
C GLN A 157 -5.07 -3.19 1.67
N GLY A 158 -5.20 -3.38 0.34
CA GLY A 158 -6.02 -2.51 -0.50
C GLY A 158 -7.48 -2.47 -0.06
N PHE A 159 -8.05 -3.61 0.32
CA PHE A 159 -9.40 -3.70 0.86
C PHE A 159 -9.52 -3.00 2.21
N ARG A 160 -8.60 -3.27 3.14
CA ARG A 160 -8.56 -2.64 4.48
C ARG A 160 -8.43 -1.11 4.42
N ILE A 161 -7.58 -0.58 3.54
CA ILE A 161 -7.43 0.88 3.34
C ILE A 161 -8.78 1.49 2.95
N ARG A 162 -9.50 0.86 2.02
CA ARG A 162 -10.82 1.33 1.57
C ARG A 162 -11.88 1.25 2.65
N ALA A 163 -11.86 0.17 3.44
CA ALA A 163 -12.76 0.02 4.59
C ALA A 163 -12.54 1.15 5.59
N SER A 164 -11.27 1.42 5.93
CA SER A 164 -10.92 2.49 6.86
C SER A 164 -11.31 3.88 6.35
N GLN A 165 -11.16 4.16 5.06
CA GLN A 165 -11.62 5.42 4.45
C GLN A 165 -13.13 5.61 4.46
N ARG A 166 -13.90 4.54 4.65
CA ARG A 166 -15.36 4.54 4.75
C ARG A 166 -15.85 4.36 6.18
N SER A 167 -14.95 4.37 7.17
CA SER A 167 -15.24 4.07 8.58
C SER A 167 -15.94 2.72 8.79
N ILE A 168 -15.59 1.73 7.96
CA ILE A 168 -16.07 0.34 8.06
C ILE A 168 -15.07 -0.44 8.90
N THR A 169 -15.57 -1.10 9.94
CA THR A 169 -14.84 -2.01 10.81
C THR A 169 -14.80 -3.40 10.19
N ILE A 170 -13.59 -3.95 10.05
CA ILE A 170 -13.37 -5.34 9.65
C ILE A 170 -13.08 -6.15 10.92
N ASP A 171 -13.93 -7.12 11.22
CA ASP A 171 -13.76 -8.05 12.34
C ASP A 171 -12.77 -9.17 11.97
N GLU A 172 -12.94 -9.74 10.77
CA GLU A 172 -12.14 -10.85 10.27
C GLU A 172 -11.95 -10.73 8.76
N MET A 173 -10.76 -11.11 8.27
CA MET A 173 -10.47 -11.11 6.84
C MET A 173 -9.39 -12.15 6.51
N GLU A 174 -9.69 -13.01 5.53
CA GLU A 174 -8.75 -14.00 4.98
C GLU A 174 -8.86 -14.00 3.46
N ILE A 175 -7.72 -14.12 2.76
CA ILE A 175 -7.72 -14.35 1.32
C ILE A 175 -7.04 -15.68 1.00
N SER A 176 -7.77 -16.55 0.30
CA SER A 176 -7.24 -17.80 -0.23
C SER A 176 -6.98 -17.63 -1.72
N LEU A 177 -5.75 -17.94 -2.15
CA LEU A 177 -5.31 -17.85 -3.55
C LEU A 177 -4.74 -19.19 -4.00
N ASN A 178 -5.08 -19.58 -5.23
CA ASN A 178 -4.50 -20.74 -5.91
C ASN A 178 -3.99 -20.33 -7.28
N GLY A 179 -2.78 -20.75 -7.64
CA GLY A 179 -2.14 -20.44 -8.91
C GLY A 179 -1.75 -21.71 -9.68
N GLN A 180 -2.12 -21.78 -10.94
CA GLN A 180 -1.74 -22.86 -11.86
C GLN A 180 -0.69 -22.35 -12.84
N ILE A 181 0.49 -22.95 -12.86
CA ILE A 181 1.51 -22.69 -13.89
C ILE A 181 1.07 -23.35 -15.22
N ASP A 182 1.31 -22.66 -16.34
CA ASP A 182 0.97 -23.17 -17.68
C ASP A 182 1.79 -24.41 -18.03
N ASN A 183 3.13 -24.29 -18.02
CA ASN A 183 4.02 -25.42 -18.23
C ASN A 183 5.32 -25.32 -17.41
N ILE A 184 5.41 -26.04 -16.30
CA ILE A 184 6.61 -26.07 -15.44
C ILE A 184 7.80 -26.79 -16.09
N PHE A 185 7.54 -27.69 -17.05
CA PHE A 185 8.58 -28.45 -17.74
C PHE A 185 9.46 -27.59 -18.65
N VAL A 186 8.97 -26.43 -19.08
CA VAL A 186 9.77 -25.41 -19.79
C VAL A 186 10.88 -24.87 -18.88
N PHE A 187 10.60 -24.63 -17.60
CA PHE A 187 11.62 -24.22 -16.63
C PHE A 187 12.64 -25.33 -16.37
N LEU A 188 12.18 -26.59 -16.34
CA LEU A 188 13.05 -27.77 -16.17
C LEU A 188 13.81 -28.16 -17.45
N GLY A 189 13.50 -27.55 -18.59
CA GLY A 189 14.15 -27.77 -19.88
C GLY A 189 13.75 -29.07 -20.60
N THR A 190 12.75 -29.80 -20.10
CA THR A 190 12.29 -31.06 -20.71
C THR A 190 11.30 -30.83 -21.85
N GLU A 191 10.72 -29.63 -21.93
CA GLU A 191 9.82 -29.20 -23.01
C GLU A 191 10.21 -27.83 -23.53
N GLN A 192 9.87 -27.53 -24.80
CA GLN A 192 10.28 -26.30 -25.51
C GLN A 192 9.11 -25.38 -25.87
N THR A 193 7.87 -25.77 -25.57
CA THR A 193 6.65 -25.04 -25.92
C THR A 193 5.86 -24.62 -24.69
N GLY A 194 5.27 -23.41 -24.71
CA GLY A 194 4.54 -22.82 -23.58
C GLY A 194 5.41 -21.85 -22.77
N HIS A 195 4.98 -21.49 -21.56
CA HIS A 195 5.78 -20.68 -20.64
C HIS A 195 5.67 -21.17 -19.19
N SER A 196 6.72 -20.96 -18.40
CA SER A 196 6.78 -21.35 -16.99
C SER A 196 6.17 -20.30 -16.05
N GLY A 197 5.18 -19.55 -16.52
CA GLY A 197 4.45 -18.54 -15.76
C GLY A 197 3.07 -19.04 -15.35
N PHE A 198 2.39 -18.30 -14.48
CA PHE A 198 0.99 -18.59 -14.14
C PHE A 198 0.10 -18.49 -15.37
N LYS A 199 -0.72 -19.52 -15.59
CA LYS A 199 -1.83 -19.54 -16.54
C LYS A 199 -3.07 -18.91 -15.95
N THR A 200 -3.38 -19.29 -14.71
CA THR A 200 -4.53 -18.78 -13.96
C THR A 200 -4.15 -18.60 -12.51
N ILE A 201 -4.65 -17.52 -11.91
CA ILE A 201 -4.70 -17.34 -10.47
C ILE A 201 -6.17 -17.11 -10.14
N SER A 202 -6.70 -17.87 -9.17
CA SER A 202 -8.06 -17.72 -8.67
C SER A 202 -8.01 -17.58 -7.16
N GLY A 203 -9.00 -16.91 -6.58
CA GLY A 203 -9.05 -16.76 -5.14
C GLY A 203 -10.35 -16.21 -4.62
N THR A 204 -10.46 -16.21 -3.30
CA THR A 204 -11.65 -15.77 -2.57
C THR A 204 -11.22 -14.99 -1.34
N LEU A 205 -11.78 -13.79 -1.20
CA LEU A 205 -11.69 -12.99 0.03
C LEU A 205 -12.88 -13.36 0.91
N TYR A 206 -12.60 -13.89 2.09
CA TYR A 206 -13.56 -14.07 3.18
C TYR A 206 -13.43 -12.86 4.10
N VAL A 207 -14.56 -12.21 4.41
CA VAL A 207 -14.55 -11.01 5.25
C VAL A 207 -15.82 -10.94 6.09
N GLN A 208 -15.65 -10.56 7.35
CA GLN A 208 -16.71 -10.13 8.25
C GLN A 208 -16.48 -8.64 8.58
N ALA A 209 -17.49 -7.81 8.31
CA ALA A 209 -17.43 -6.37 8.51
C ALA A 209 -18.82 -5.78 8.77
N ASP A 210 -18.86 -4.58 9.35
CA ASP A 210 -20.08 -3.83 9.68
C ASP A 210 -20.65 -3.03 8.49
N ALA A 211 -20.73 -3.66 7.30
CA ALA A 211 -21.28 -3.04 6.10
C ALA A 211 -22.07 -4.04 5.23
N ASP A 212 -22.97 -3.50 4.40
CA ASP A 212 -23.78 -4.28 3.48
C ASP A 212 -22.93 -4.95 2.39
N GLU A 213 -23.39 -6.11 1.90
CA GLU A 213 -22.66 -6.91 0.91
C GLU A 213 -22.35 -6.12 -0.36
N GLU A 214 -23.27 -5.28 -0.85
CA GLU A 214 -23.01 -4.47 -2.05
C GLU A 214 -21.84 -3.51 -1.86
N VAL A 215 -21.72 -2.90 -0.67
CA VAL A 215 -20.62 -1.99 -0.32
C VAL A 215 -19.29 -2.75 -0.29
N LEU A 216 -19.28 -3.95 0.33
CA LEU A 216 -18.09 -4.79 0.40
C LEU A 216 -17.67 -5.28 -1.00
N GLN A 217 -18.61 -5.67 -1.86
CA GLN A 217 -18.31 -6.06 -3.24
C GLN A 217 -17.73 -4.90 -4.06
N GLU A 218 -18.29 -3.70 -3.93
CA GLU A 218 -17.77 -2.51 -4.59
C GLU A 218 -16.32 -2.21 -4.14
N MET A 219 -16.06 -2.28 -2.82
CA MET A 219 -14.72 -2.12 -2.26
C MET A 219 -13.74 -3.15 -2.81
N TRP A 220 -14.18 -4.40 -2.92
CA TRP A 220 -13.38 -5.49 -3.44
C TRP A 220 -12.98 -5.25 -4.89
N GLN A 221 -13.92 -4.88 -5.76
CA GLN A 221 -13.62 -4.55 -7.16
C GLN A 221 -12.66 -3.38 -7.27
N ALA A 222 -12.84 -2.35 -6.45
CA ALA A 222 -11.95 -1.20 -6.42
C ALA A 222 -10.55 -1.56 -5.90
N ALA A 223 -10.43 -2.48 -4.93
CA ALA A 223 -9.15 -2.98 -4.43
C ALA A 223 -8.41 -3.81 -5.49
N LEU A 224 -9.12 -4.70 -6.18
CA LEU A 224 -8.59 -5.48 -7.30
C LEU A 224 -8.04 -4.58 -8.41
N ALA A 225 -8.82 -3.58 -8.84
CA ALA A 225 -8.44 -2.69 -9.93
C ALA A 225 -7.22 -1.81 -9.59
N ALA A 226 -7.12 -1.34 -8.34
CA ALA A 226 -6.05 -0.43 -7.91
C ALA A 226 -4.77 -1.15 -7.45
N SER A 227 -4.83 -2.46 -7.19
CA SER A 227 -3.72 -3.24 -6.62
C SER A 227 -2.46 -3.20 -7.52
N PRO A 228 -1.31 -2.71 -7.02
CA PRO A 228 -0.06 -2.71 -7.78
C PRO A 228 0.38 -4.11 -8.22
N VAL A 229 0.20 -5.13 -7.35
CA VAL A 229 0.61 -6.51 -7.67
C VAL A 229 -0.33 -7.13 -8.69
N THR A 230 -1.65 -6.89 -8.60
CA THR A 230 -2.60 -7.32 -9.64
C THR A 230 -2.23 -6.72 -10.98
N ASN A 231 -2.01 -5.40 -11.02
CA ASN A 231 -1.61 -4.71 -12.25
C ASN A 231 -0.27 -5.21 -12.81
N THR A 232 0.68 -5.59 -11.96
CA THR A 232 1.96 -6.19 -12.37
C THR A 232 1.77 -7.56 -13.02
N LEU A 233 0.80 -8.36 -12.56
CA LEU A 233 0.54 -9.70 -13.08
C LEU A 233 -0.33 -9.70 -14.35
N THR A 234 -1.16 -8.67 -14.54
CA THR A 234 -2.11 -8.59 -15.66
C THR A 234 -1.64 -7.74 -16.83
N HIS A 235 -0.51 -7.04 -16.70
CA HIS A 235 0.04 -6.19 -17.75
C HIS A 235 1.48 -6.60 -18.11
N PRO A 236 1.88 -6.44 -19.39
CA PRO A 236 3.28 -6.64 -19.79
C PRO A 236 4.22 -5.65 -19.07
N VAL A 237 5.35 -6.16 -18.58
CA VAL A 237 6.41 -5.36 -17.95
C VAL A 237 7.65 -5.44 -18.82
N ASP A 238 8.27 -4.29 -19.10
CA ASP A 238 9.56 -4.25 -19.80
C ASP A 238 10.69 -4.69 -18.84
N MET A 239 11.44 -5.70 -19.23
CA MET A 239 12.45 -6.35 -18.38
C MET A 239 13.83 -6.30 -19.03
N ASN A 240 14.78 -5.66 -18.34
CA ASN A 240 16.18 -5.63 -18.74
C ASN A 240 17.07 -6.18 -17.62
N VAL A 241 17.52 -7.42 -17.78
CA VAL A 241 18.41 -8.12 -16.83
C VAL A 241 19.69 -8.51 -17.56
N THR A 242 20.85 -8.20 -16.96
CA THR A 242 22.17 -8.44 -17.58
C THR A 242 23.01 -9.40 -16.75
N LEU A 243 23.77 -10.26 -17.43
CA LEU A 243 24.77 -11.13 -16.82
C LEU A 243 26.09 -10.37 -16.68
N LYS A 244 26.72 -10.45 -15.50
CA LYS A 244 28.08 -9.94 -15.25
C LYS A 244 28.94 -11.02 -14.61
N LEU A 245 30.17 -11.16 -15.10
CA LEU A 245 31.18 -12.05 -14.53
C LEU A 245 31.96 -11.30 -13.44
N ILE A 246 32.30 -11.98 -12.35
CA ILE A 246 33.05 -11.46 -11.20
C ILE A 246 34.32 -12.27 -11.04
#